data_AF-A0A850VJW8-F1
#
_entry.id   AF-A0A850VJW8-F1
#
_cell.length_a   1.000
_cell.length_b   1.000
_cell.length_c   1.000
_cell.angle_alpha   90.00
_cell.angle_beta   90.00
_cell.angle_gamma   90.00
#
_symmetry.space_group_name_H-M   'P 1'
#
loop_
_entity.id
_entity.type
_entity.pdbx_description
1 polymer ?
#
loop_
_entity_poly.entity_id
_entity_poly.type
_entity_poly.pdbx_seq_one_letter_code
_entity_poly.pdbx_strand_id
1 'polypeptide(L)'
;NGPAWRSDRLALNRAVLSPPGARRFLPLLDSVARDFAESLRGRVRGTPGGALTIDPHPLLFRFTLEASSYALYGERLGLLGGGSESGGAQRFLGALEEMLSTTLPLLFLPPALPRLLHPPLWQRH
;
A
#
# COMPACT_ATOMS: atom_id res chain seq x y z
N ASN A 1 -19.88 9.83 -9.09
CA ASN A 1 -21.13 9.06 -9.34
C ASN A 1 -21.68 9.36 -10.73
N GLY A 2 -22.60 8.53 -11.22
CA GLY A 2 -23.29 8.80 -12.50
C GLY A 2 -22.40 8.63 -13.74
N PRO A 3 -22.67 9.37 -14.83
CA PRO A 3 -22.01 9.20 -16.12
C PRO A 3 -20.47 9.35 -16.07
N ALA A 4 -19.97 10.28 -15.26
CA ALA A 4 -18.53 10.48 -15.08
C ALA A 4 -17.84 9.22 -14.51
N TRP A 5 -18.40 8.66 -13.43
CA TRP A 5 -17.89 7.40 -12.87
C TRP A 5 -17.90 6.26 -13.89
N ARG A 6 -18.97 6.16 -14.70
CA ARG A 6 -19.06 5.12 -15.74
C ARG A 6 -17.95 5.27 -16.78
N SER A 7 -17.66 6.49 -17.21
CA SER A 7 -16.59 6.78 -18.16
C SER A 7 -15.24 6.30 -17.63
N ASP A 8 -14.88 6.72 -16.41
CA ASP A 8 -13.62 6.34 -15.77
C ASP A 8 -13.53 4.82 -15.57
N ARG A 9 -14.63 4.21 -15.12
CA ARG A 9 -14.71 2.76 -14.88
C ARG A 9 -14.48 1.96 -16.16
N LEU A 10 -15.06 2.37 -17.29
CA LEU A 10 -14.88 1.67 -18.56
C LEU A 10 -13.43 1.75 -19.05
N ALA A 11 -12.79 2.92 -18.90
CA ALA A 11 -11.39 3.10 -19.25
C ALA A 11 -10.47 2.22 -18.37
N LEU A 12 -10.63 2.30 -17.05
CA LEU A 12 -9.83 1.55 -16.07
C LEU A 12 -10.02 0.05 -16.19
N ASN A 13 -11.25 -0.44 -16.42
CA ASN A 13 -11.52 -1.86 -16.56
C ASN A 13 -10.70 -2.48 -17.71
N ARG A 14 -10.55 -1.76 -18.83
CA ARG A 14 -9.77 -2.25 -19.97
C ARG A 14 -8.29 -2.41 -19.61
N ALA A 15 -7.71 -1.44 -18.90
CA ALA A 15 -6.30 -1.42 -18.55
C ALA A 15 -5.95 -2.35 -17.37
N VAL A 16 -6.82 -2.41 -16.36
CA VAL A 16 -6.51 -3.01 -15.05
C VAL A 16 -7.22 -4.35 -14.83
N LEU A 17 -8.48 -4.49 -15.25
CA LEU A 17 -9.31 -5.65 -14.90
C LEU A 17 -9.49 -6.66 -16.05
N SER A 18 -9.28 -6.24 -17.29
CA SER A 18 -9.38 -7.16 -18.43
C SER A 18 -8.26 -8.21 -18.36
N PRO A 19 -8.50 -9.46 -18.78
CA PRO A 19 -7.44 -10.47 -18.80
C PRO A 19 -6.15 -10.03 -19.50
N PRO A 20 -6.18 -9.38 -20.69
CA PRO A 20 -4.94 -8.90 -21.32
C PRO A 20 -4.30 -7.70 -20.61
N GLY A 21 -5.08 -6.86 -19.92
CA GLY A 21 -4.56 -5.78 -19.09
C GLY A 21 -3.86 -6.31 -17.84
N ALA A 22 -4.56 -7.15 -17.08
CA ALA A 22 -4.06 -7.77 -15.86
C ALA A 22 -2.78 -8.59 -16.08
N ARG A 23 -2.69 -9.32 -17.20
CA ARG A 23 -1.50 -10.11 -17.56
C ARG A 23 -0.21 -9.29 -17.67
N ARG A 24 -0.31 -7.99 -17.98
CA ARG A 24 0.88 -7.11 -18.10
C ARG A 24 1.55 -6.86 -16.75
N PHE A 25 0.80 -6.93 -15.65
CA PHE A 25 1.36 -6.73 -14.31
C PHE A 25 2.01 -7.98 -13.73
N LEU A 26 1.69 -9.17 -14.25
CA LEU A 26 2.22 -10.44 -13.72
C LEU A 26 3.74 -10.46 -13.57
N PRO A 27 4.57 -10.12 -14.58
CA PRO A 27 6.02 -10.12 -14.40
C PRO A 27 6.50 -9.11 -13.36
N LEU A 28 5.83 -7.95 -13.25
CA LEU A 28 6.17 -6.91 -12.29
C LEU A 28 5.86 -7.35 -10.85
N LEU A 29 4.68 -7.94 -10.64
CA LEU A 29 4.25 -8.43 -9.34
C LEU A 29 5.06 -9.65 -8.90
N ASP A 30 5.36 -10.56 -9.84
CA ASP A 30 6.17 -11.75 -9.60
C ASP A 30 7.61 -11.39 -9.20
N SER A 31 8.23 -10.38 -9.81
CA SER A 31 9.56 -9.92 -9.38
C SER A 31 9.56 -9.40 -7.94
N VAL A 32 8.55 -8.60 -7.58
CA VAL A 32 8.43 -8.06 -6.21
C VAL A 32 8.15 -9.19 -5.20
N ALA A 33 7.34 -10.19 -5.57
CA ALA A 33 7.07 -11.35 -4.73
C ALA A 33 8.33 -12.21 -4.50
N ARG A 34 9.19 -12.38 -5.51
CA ARG A 34 10.48 -13.06 -5.36
C ARG A 34 11.42 -12.31 -4.42
N ASP A 35 11.58 -11.01 -4.63
CA ASP A 35 12.42 -10.16 -3.77
C ASP A 35 11.98 -10.23 -2.30
N PHE A 36 10.65 -10.22 -2.06
CA PHE A 36 10.08 -10.39 -0.73
C PHE A 36 10.41 -11.76 -0.12
N ALA A 37 10.20 -12.84 -0.88
CA ALA A 37 10.49 -14.19 -0.43
C ALA A 37 11.99 -14.40 -0.14
N GLU A 38 12.87 -13.83 -0.97
CA GLU A 38 14.32 -13.85 -0.76
C GLU A 38 14.74 -13.09 0.49
N SER A 39 14.16 -11.90 0.73
CA SER A 39 14.37 -11.12 1.96
C SER A 39 13.98 -11.92 3.21
N LEU A 40 12.83 -12.60 3.19
CA LEU A 40 12.40 -13.47 4.29
C LEU A 40 13.30 -14.69 4.47
N ARG A 41 13.68 -15.37 3.40
CA ARG A 41 14.62 -16.50 3.46
C ARG A 41 15.98 -16.09 4.02
N GLY A 42 16.45 -14.89 3.68
CA GLY A 42 17.67 -14.30 4.24
C GLY A 42 17.59 -14.16 5.76
N ARG A 43 16.46 -13.66 6.27
CA ARG A 43 16.23 -13.54 7.73
C ARG A 43 16.18 -14.91 8.41
N VAL A 44 15.46 -15.88 7.83
CA VAL A 44 15.38 -17.25 8.37
C VAL A 44 16.76 -17.90 8.48
N ARG A 45 17.61 -17.75 7.45
CA ARG A 45 18.99 -18.27 7.47
C ARG A 45 19.87 -17.58 8.50
N GLY A 46 19.60 -16.32 8.82
CA GLY A 46 20.31 -15.56 9.84
C GLY A 46 19.86 -15.87 11.28
N THR A 47 18.72 -16.55 11.48
CA THR A 47 18.20 -16.88 12.81
C THR A 47 18.73 -18.22 13.31
N PRO A 48 19.28 -18.31 14.53
CA PRO A 48 19.63 -19.58 15.15
C PRO A 48 18.41 -20.50 15.26
N GLY A 49 18.52 -21.73 14.75
CA GLY A 49 17.41 -22.69 14.71
C GLY A 49 16.54 -22.64 13.44
N GLY A 50 16.82 -21.74 12.49
CA GLY A 50 16.23 -21.78 11.15
C GLY A 50 14.72 -21.49 11.10
N ALA A 51 14.19 -20.82 12.11
CA ALA A 51 12.80 -20.40 12.19
C ALA A 51 12.71 -18.89 12.48
N LEU A 52 11.73 -18.22 11.90
CA LEU A 52 11.52 -16.78 12.04
C LEU A 52 10.13 -16.50 12.64
N THR A 53 10.11 -15.87 13.82
CA THR A 53 8.88 -15.38 14.45
C THR A 53 8.91 -13.86 14.43
N ILE A 54 8.00 -13.25 13.68
CA ILE A 54 7.93 -11.80 13.48
C ILE A 54 6.46 -11.36 13.36
N ASP A 55 6.20 -10.08 13.59
CA ASP A 55 4.97 -9.45 13.13
C ASP A 55 5.07 -9.22 11.59
N PRO A 56 4.20 -9.86 10.78
CA PRO A 56 4.23 -9.69 9.33
C PRO A 56 3.64 -8.35 8.87
N HIS A 57 2.88 -7.64 9.71
CA HIS A 57 2.07 -6.51 9.28
C HIS A 57 2.89 -5.39 8.58
N PRO A 58 4.00 -4.89 9.15
CA PRO A 58 4.81 -3.86 8.50
C PRO A 58 5.45 -4.33 7.19
N LEU A 59 5.78 -5.63 7.10
CA LEU A 59 6.40 -6.22 5.92
C LEU A 59 5.40 -6.37 4.77
N LEU A 60 4.17 -6.79 5.08
CA LEU A 60 3.10 -6.92 4.11
C LEU A 60 2.67 -5.56 3.55
N PHE A 61 2.67 -4.51 4.38
CA PHE A 61 2.41 -3.14 3.92
C PHE A 61 3.48 -2.65 2.93
N ARG A 62 4.76 -2.81 3.27
CA ARG A 62 5.87 -2.46 2.36
C ARG A 62 5.82 -3.26 1.06
N PHE A 63 5.54 -4.56 1.14
CA PHE A 63 5.35 -5.42 -0.02
C PHE A 63 4.21 -4.93 -0.92
N THR A 64 3.05 -4.61 -0.33
CA THR A 64 1.88 -4.17 -1.08
C THR A 64 2.12 -2.80 -1.74
N LEU A 65 2.79 -1.89 -1.04
CA LEU A 65 3.14 -0.58 -1.59
C LEU A 65 4.15 -0.67 -2.73
N GLU A 66 5.20 -1.49 -2.57
CA GLU A 66 6.19 -1.76 -3.62
C GLU A 66 5.51 -2.38 -4.86
N ALA A 67 4.70 -3.42 -4.66
CA ALA A 67 4.01 -4.13 -5.73
C ALA A 67 3.04 -3.21 -6.49
N SER A 68 2.25 -2.43 -5.76
CA SER A 68 1.27 -1.51 -6.34
C SER A 68 1.95 -0.37 -7.09
N SER A 69 3.00 0.23 -6.51
CA SER A 69 3.74 1.32 -7.15
C SER A 69 4.46 0.84 -8.40
N TYR A 70 5.07 -0.36 -8.36
CA TYR A 70 5.73 -0.92 -9.52
C TYR A 70 4.74 -1.29 -10.63
N ALA A 71 3.58 -1.85 -10.27
CA ALA A 71 2.54 -2.16 -11.26
C ALA A 71 1.93 -0.90 -11.91
N LEU A 72 1.76 0.19 -11.15
CA LEU A 72 1.12 1.42 -11.63
C LEU A 72 2.08 2.36 -12.36
N TYR A 73 3.33 2.45 -11.90
CA TYR A 73 4.29 3.46 -12.38
C TYR A 73 5.53 2.86 -13.05
N GLY A 74 5.75 1.54 -12.95
CA GLY A 74 6.95 0.90 -13.49
C GLY A 74 8.24 1.20 -12.71
N GLU A 75 8.13 1.83 -11.53
CA GLU A 75 9.27 2.25 -10.70
C GLU A 75 9.36 1.45 -9.40
N ARG A 76 10.59 1.09 -9.00
CA ARG A 76 10.89 0.36 -7.76
C ARG A 76 11.18 1.34 -6.64
N LEU A 77 10.47 1.23 -5.51
CA LEU A 77 10.65 2.11 -4.35
C LEU A 77 11.76 1.60 -3.41
N GLY A 78 12.16 0.33 -3.54
CA GLY A 78 13.24 -0.26 -2.77
C GLY A 78 12.84 -0.66 -1.35
N LEU A 79 11.54 -0.90 -1.08
CA LEU A 79 11.04 -1.10 0.29
C LEU A 79 11.30 -2.49 0.89
N LEU A 80 11.81 -3.43 0.09
CA LEU A 80 11.96 -4.85 0.45
C LEU A 80 13.38 -5.26 0.86
N GLY A 81 14.38 -4.49 0.42
CA GLY A 81 15.78 -4.65 0.82
C GLY A 81 16.04 -3.80 2.06
N GLY A 82 16.80 -4.31 3.04
CA GLY A 82 17.11 -3.62 4.30
C GLY A 82 17.96 -2.34 4.18
N GLY A 83 17.96 -1.69 3.02
CA GLY A 83 18.58 -0.38 2.79
C GLY A 83 17.63 0.75 3.22
N SER A 84 18.24 1.85 3.66
CA SER A 84 17.62 3.09 4.16
C SER A 84 16.23 3.34 3.60
N GLU A 85 15.23 3.29 4.49
CA GLU A 85 13.85 3.66 4.18
C GLU A 85 13.84 4.99 3.45
N SER A 86 13.34 5.02 2.22
CA SER A 86 13.05 6.31 1.59
C SER A 86 12.04 6.99 2.50
N GLY A 87 12.46 8.03 3.23
CA GLY A 87 11.60 8.66 4.25
C GLY A 87 10.23 9.10 3.70
N GLY A 88 10.13 9.29 2.37
CA GLY A 88 8.86 9.48 1.66
C GLY A 88 7.89 8.30 1.76
N ALA A 89 8.33 7.05 1.55
CA ALA A 89 7.47 5.88 1.65
C ALA A 89 6.99 5.65 3.09
N GLN A 90 7.85 5.84 4.08
CA GLN A 90 7.46 5.72 5.49
C GLN A 90 6.46 6.82 5.90
N ARG A 91 6.65 8.06 5.42
CA ARG A 91 5.66 9.15 5.63
C ARG A 91 4.33 8.85 4.95
N PHE A 92 4.36 8.31 3.72
CA PHE A 92 3.14 7.92 3.02
C PHE A 92 2.37 6.82 3.75
N LEU A 93 3.09 5.80 4.23
CA LEU A 93 2.50 4.72 5.03
C LEU A 93 1.86 5.25 6.32
N GLY A 94 2.58 6.11 7.05
CA GLY A 94 2.04 6.74 8.26
C GLY A 94 0.80 7.60 7.98
N ALA A 95 0.81 8.38 6.89
CA ALA A 95 -0.34 9.19 6.49
C ALA A 95 -1.56 8.34 6.09
N LEU A 96 -1.35 7.21 5.41
CA LEU A 96 -2.43 6.28 5.07
C LEU A 96 -3.06 5.65 6.32
N GLU A 97 -2.24 5.22 7.27
CA GLU A 97 -2.69 4.68 8.55
C GLU A 97 -3.46 5.73 9.37
N GLU A 98 -2.96 6.97 9.41
CA GLU A 98 -3.62 8.10 10.08
C GLU A 98 -4.95 8.43 9.40
N MET A 99 -5.00 8.49 8.07
CA MET A 99 -6.24 8.73 7.31
C MET A 99 -7.28 7.61 7.59
N LEU A 100 -6.89 6.34 7.53
CA LEU A 100 -7.80 5.21 7.77
C LEU A 100 -8.30 5.18 9.22
N SER A 101 -7.43 5.39 10.21
CA SER A 101 -7.79 5.37 11.63
C SER A 101 -8.69 6.54 12.03
N THR A 102 -8.47 7.73 11.45
CA THR A 102 -9.31 8.91 11.66
C THR A 102 -10.62 8.88 10.88
N THR A 103 -10.75 8.04 9.85
CA THR A 103 -11.98 7.95 9.04
C THR A 103 -13.17 7.46 9.87
N LEU A 104 -13.02 6.39 10.66
CA LEU A 104 -14.12 5.82 11.46
C LEU A 104 -14.79 6.82 12.41
N PRO A 105 -14.07 7.59 13.24
CA PRO A 105 -14.70 8.59 14.10
C PRO A 105 -15.34 9.74 13.32
N LEU A 106 -14.84 10.07 12.12
CA LEU A 106 -15.41 11.13 11.26
C LEU A 106 -16.64 10.68 10.47
N LEU A 107 -16.73 9.40 10.12
CA LEU A 107 -17.73 8.86 9.18
C LEU A 107 -19.17 9.10 9.63
N PHE A 108 -19.42 9.11 10.93
CA PHE A 108 -20.76 9.25 11.50
C PHE A 108 -21.12 10.70 11.86
N LEU A 109 -20.24 11.65 11.57
CA LEU A 109 -20.47 13.06 11.84
C LEU A 109 -20.87 13.81 10.55
N PRO A 110 -21.92 14.65 10.58
CA PRO A 110 -22.19 15.62 9.53
C PRO A 110 -20.94 16.46 9.21
N PRO A 111 -20.60 16.74 7.93
CA PRO A 111 -19.32 17.34 7.54
C PRO A 111 -18.94 18.67 8.20
N ALA A 112 -19.91 19.44 8.68
CA ALA A 112 -19.68 20.71 9.37
C ALA A 112 -19.25 20.53 10.85
N LEU A 113 -19.59 19.40 11.48
CA LEU A 113 -19.37 19.17 12.91
C LEU A 113 -17.92 18.83 13.29
N PRO A 114 -17.19 17.97 12.54
CA PRO A 114 -15.80 17.65 12.88
C PRO A 114 -14.89 18.86 12.97
N ARG A 115 -15.11 19.85 12.09
CA ARG A 115 -14.34 21.09 12.05
C ARG A 115 -14.53 21.95 13.31
N LEU A 116 -15.68 21.83 13.97
CA LEU A 116 -16.04 22.63 15.14
C LEU A 116 -15.78 21.88 16.45
N LEU A 117 -16.16 20.60 16.54
CA LEU A 117 -16.14 19.81 17.78
C LEU A 117 -14.85 19.00 17.97
N HIS A 118 -14.17 18.64 16.89
CA HIS A 118 -12.92 17.89 16.93
C HIS A 118 -11.83 18.46 16.00
N PRO A 119 -11.42 19.74 16.15
CA PRO A 119 -10.39 20.35 15.32
C PRO A 119 -9.09 19.56 15.16
N PRO A 120 -8.50 18.96 16.22
CA PRO A 120 -7.22 18.23 16.07
C PRO A 120 -7.39 16.91 15.33
N LEU A 121 -8.56 16.26 15.41
CA LEU A 121 -8.83 15.03 14.67
C LEU A 121 -9.07 15.34 13.18
N TRP A 122 -9.78 16.43 12.88
CA TRP A 122 -9.96 16.93 11.51
C TRP A 122 -8.65 17.40 10.86
N GLN A 123 -7.73 18.01 11.61
CA GLN A 123 -6.43 18.45 11.09
C GLN A 123 -5.47 17.30 10.78
N ARG A 124 -5.65 16.15 11.43
CA ARG A 124 -4.86 14.93 11.23
C ARG A 124 -5.34 14.10 10.04
N HIS A 125 -6.60 14.24 9.66
CA HIS A 125 -7.20 13.56 8.51
C HIS A 125 -6.90 14.32 7.21
#